data_AF-A0A5C5VUJ4-F1
#
_entry.id   AF-A0A5C5VUJ4-F1
#
_cell.length_a   1.000
_cell.length_b   1.000
_cell.length_c   1.000
_cell.angle_alpha   90.00
_cell.angle_beta   90.00
_cell.angle_gamma   90.00
#
_symmetry.space_group_name_H-M   'P 1'
#
loop_
_entity.id
_entity.type
_entity.pdbx_description
1 polymer ?
#
loop_
_entity_poly.entity_id
_entity_poly.type
_entity_poly.pdbx_seq_one_letter_code
_entity_poly.pdbx_strand_id
1 'polypeptide(L)'
;MAPDWRTRCQGKLTTLKRAISEIKRGEHLYLSDGSATPHGLIQGLMADDVQLGDNEIVHMLTLGPAPYVQPQYASRFRHNALFIGANVREAVTEGRADYTPVFLSEIPGLIRSGRIRVDVALVSLAPPDAEGYCSFGTHVDCAIAATSVARLVIGQINPRMPRTFGPGRIHVDRVHHLVEFEHPLPELPTPKIRPETETIARHVAELIPDGATLQMGIGGIPDQVLRFLRDRKDLGIHTEMFSDGVVDLVERGVVTCNRKNFNPGKIVAGFVLGSQKTYDWMHENKLVEMHPVDYTNDPFNIAQNDNMHAINTCLQVDLTGQVCSDSIGTSFYSGIGGQVDFIRGAARSKGGKAIIALPSTALDGVVSRIVPRLDEGAGVVTTRGDVHWIVTEYGAVNLHGMNVRERAMALITIAHPKFRPWLLAEAKRNKFIYSDQLEPPIYAPVYPKALEARTHTKDGLELFLRPVRPTDERQMHDLFYTLSSETVHQRFFAAKKYMWHDNLQRFCTIDYDRDMTLVATIRKGATEIIIAWASYNLDARTEFAEAAFVVADVYQNRGIGTILMRRLTAIAEARQIRGFTATVLVSNPRMLRVFEKCGYPIQREREGDIYLLSIPFEESTRELWEANATR
;
A
#
# COMPACT_ATOMS: atom_id res chain seq x y z
N MET A 1 14.77 16.42 -54.26
CA MET A 1 14.02 16.46 -52.98
C MET A 1 13.99 15.06 -52.42
N ALA A 2 14.18 14.87 -51.11
CA ALA A 2 13.98 13.56 -50.51
C ALA A 2 12.52 13.11 -50.76
N PRO A 3 12.26 11.83 -51.11
CA PRO A 3 10.89 11.32 -51.29
C PRO A 3 10.05 11.58 -50.03
N ASP A 4 8.74 11.78 -50.12
CA ASP A 4 7.91 12.03 -48.93
C ASP A 4 7.96 10.87 -47.92
N TRP A 5 7.54 11.10 -46.67
CA TRP A 5 7.61 10.06 -45.65
C TRP A 5 6.80 8.81 -46.02
N ARG A 6 5.68 8.97 -46.77
CA ARG A 6 4.83 7.86 -47.23
C ARG A 6 5.58 6.92 -48.17
N THR A 7 6.28 7.49 -49.15
CA THR A 7 7.13 6.74 -50.09
C THR A 7 8.25 6.01 -49.34
N ARG A 8 8.89 6.69 -48.37
CA ARG A 8 9.93 6.05 -47.53
C ARG A 8 9.37 4.94 -46.65
N CYS A 9 8.16 5.12 -46.11
CA CYS A 9 7.46 4.10 -45.31
C CYS A 9 7.14 2.87 -46.16
N GLN A 10 6.62 3.04 -47.38
CA GLN A 10 6.36 1.95 -48.31
C GLN A 10 7.63 1.16 -48.65
N GLY A 11 8.77 1.82 -48.84
CA GLY A 11 10.05 1.16 -49.08
C GLY A 11 10.60 0.37 -47.88
N LYS A 12 10.06 0.58 -46.66
CA LYS A 12 10.45 -0.12 -45.44
C LYS A 12 9.54 -1.29 -45.10
N LEU A 13 8.35 -1.35 -45.69
CA LEU A 13 7.44 -2.49 -45.56
C LEU A 13 8.09 -3.73 -46.17
N THR A 14 8.14 -4.81 -45.39
CA THR A 14 8.83 -6.03 -45.79
C THR A 14 8.20 -7.25 -45.12
N THR A 15 8.56 -8.44 -45.60
CA THR A 15 8.17 -9.68 -44.95
C THR A 15 8.90 -9.87 -43.62
N LEU A 16 8.26 -10.60 -42.71
CA LEU A 16 8.83 -11.00 -41.43
C LEU A 16 10.20 -11.67 -41.60
N LYS A 17 10.30 -12.64 -42.51
CA LYS A 17 11.56 -13.35 -42.82
C LYS A 17 12.67 -12.39 -43.21
N ARG A 18 12.38 -11.42 -44.09
CA ARG A 18 13.39 -10.45 -44.54
C ARG A 18 13.81 -9.52 -43.41
N ALA A 19 12.89 -9.03 -42.60
CA ALA A 19 13.21 -8.18 -41.45
C ALA A 19 14.11 -8.91 -40.45
N ILE A 20 13.75 -10.14 -40.07
CA ILE A 20 14.52 -10.93 -39.09
C ILE A 20 15.90 -11.36 -39.64
N SER A 21 16.04 -11.53 -40.96
CA SER A 21 17.34 -11.89 -41.57
C SER A 21 18.45 -10.84 -41.41
N GLU A 22 18.11 -9.61 -41.01
CA GLU A 22 19.07 -8.51 -40.78
C GLU A 22 19.67 -8.53 -39.37
N ILE A 23 19.12 -9.37 -38.47
CA ILE A 23 19.64 -9.62 -37.13
C ILE A 23 20.86 -10.52 -37.23
N LYS A 24 21.96 -10.11 -36.61
CA LYS A 24 23.21 -10.86 -36.59
C LYS A 24 23.29 -11.74 -35.33
N ARG A 25 24.06 -12.82 -35.42
CA ARG A 25 24.41 -13.66 -34.28
C ARG A 25 25.15 -12.84 -33.22
N GLY A 26 24.91 -13.11 -31.94
CA GLY A 26 25.54 -12.40 -30.82
C GLY A 26 25.01 -10.97 -30.56
N GLU A 27 24.06 -10.47 -31.35
CA GLU A 27 23.41 -9.18 -31.07
C GLU A 27 22.42 -9.29 -29.91
N HIS A 28 22.25 -8.18 -29.17
CA HIS A 28 21.30 -8.04 -28.07
C HIS A 28 19.99 -7.42 -28.58
N LEU A 29 18.89 -8.11 -28.32
CA LEU A 29 17.56 -7.81 -28.82
C LEU A 29 16.71 -7.25 -27.68
N TYR A 30 16.23 -6.03 -27.82
CA TYR A 30 15.16 -5.51 -26.97
C TYR A 30 13.80 -5.92 -27.55
N LEU A 31 12.90 -6.39 -26.70
CA LEU A 31 11.49 -6.58 -27.03
C LEU A 31 10.66 -5.51 -26.35
N SER A 32 9.75 -4.87 -27.08
CA SER A 32 8.57 -4.26 -26.43
C SER A 32 7.89 -5.31 -25.57
N ASP A 33 7.39 -4.91 -24.41
CA ASP A 33 6.85 -5.82 -23.41
C ASP A 33 5.36 -5.54 -23.13
N GLY A 34 4.84 -6.23 -22.12
CA GLY A 34 3.45 -6.22 -21.70
C GLY A 34 2.48 -6.48 -22.85
N SER A 35 1.46 -5.61 -22.97
CA SER A 35 0.47 -5.71 -24.05
C SER A 35 1.01 -5.28 -25.42
N ALA A 36 2.24 -4.75 -25.50
CA ALA A 36 2.93 -4.47 -26.75
C ALA A 36 3.95 -5.55 -27.15
N THR A 37 3.99 -6.69 -26.46
CA THR A 37 4.83 -7.84 -26.83
C THR A 37 4.66 -8.17 -28.34
N PRO A 38 5.74 -8.09 -29.16
CA PRO A 38 5.65 -8.16 -30.63
C PRO A 38 5.57 -9.62 -31.11
N HIS A 39 4.39 -10.23 -30.97
CA HIS A 39 4.15 -11.65 -31.20
C HIS A 39 4.53 -12.13 -32.61
N GLY A 40 4.28 -11.31 -33.65
CA GLY A 40 4.68 -11.63 -35.01
C GLY A 40 6.20 -11.62 -35.19
N LEU A 41 6.90 -10.66 -34.58
CA LEU A 41 8.37 -10.64 -34.61
C LEU A 41 8.96 -11.81 -33.84
N ILE A 42 8.39 -12.16 -32.68
CA ILE A 42 8.76 -13.36 -31.91
C ILE A 42 8.56 -14.62 -32.75
N GLN A 43 7.43 -14.75 -33.45
CA GLN A 43 7.19 -15.87 -34.37
C GLN A 43 8.28 -15.95 -35.44
N GLY A 44 8.73 -14.81 -35.97
CA GLY A 44 9.81 -14.74 -36.94
C GLY A 44 11.16 -15.20 -36.39
N LEU A 45 11.48 -14.83 -35.13
CA LEU A 45 12.69 -15.30 -34.45
C LEU A 45 12.73 -16.83 -34.28
N MET A 46 11.55 -17.46 -34.15
CA MET A 46 11.44 -18.91 -33.93
C MET A 46 11.49 -19.74 -35.22
N ALA A 47 11.49 -19.11 -36.40
CA ALA A 47 11.48 -19.83 -37.67
C ALA A 47 12.76 -20.67 -37.88
N ASP A 48 12.61 -21.86 -38.48
CA ASP A 48 13.72 -22.81 -38.66
C ASP A 48 14.76 -22.34 -39.67
N ASP A 49 14.36 -21.51 -40.63
CA ASP A 49 15.21 -20.97 -41.68
C ASP A 49 15.98 -19.70 -41.27
N VAL A 50 15.79 -19.24 -40.03
CA VAL A 50 16.48 -18.09 -39.43
C VAL A 50 17.74 -18.57 -38.69
N GLN A 51 18.90 -18.03 -39.07
CA GLN A 51 20.22 -18.47 -38.61
C GLN A 51 20.76 -17.64 -37.43
N LEU A 52 20.01 -17.60 -36.33
CA LEU A 52 20.42 -16.94 -35.08
C LEU A 52 21.24 -17.86 -34.18
N GLY A 53 21.99 -17.27 -33.24
CA GLY A 53 22.94 -17.99 -32.38
C GLY A 53 23.59 -17.04 -31.40
N ASP A 54 23.67 -17.45 -30.13
CA ASP A 54 24.21 -16.67 -29.01
C ASP A 54 23.62 -15.26 -28.87
N ASN A 55 22.37 -15.08 -29.30
CA ASN A 55 21.67 -13.81 -29.21
C ASN A 55 21.12 -13.61 -27.79
N GLU A 56 21.25 -12.42 -27.22
CA GLU A 56 20.64 -12.12 -25.92
C GLU A 56 19.30 -11.39 -26.12
N ILE A 57 18.23 -11.86 -25.51
CA ILE A 57 16.93 -11.16 -25.49
C ILE A 57 16.78 -10.44 -24.14
N VAL A 58 16.75 -9.11 -24.19
CA VAL A 58 16.54 -8.23 -23.05
C VAL A 58 15.08 -7.77 -23.05
N HIS A 59 14.37 -8.00 -21.95
CA HIS A 59 12.95 -7.64 -21.85
C HIS A 59 12.51 -7.41 -20.40
N MET A 60 11.34 -6.79 -20.23
CA MET A 60 10.64 -6.70 -18.94
C MET A 60 9.46 -7.70 -18.92
N LEU A 61 8.28 -7.30 -18.43
CA LEU A 61 7.13 -8.19 -18.29
C LEU A 61 6.51 -8.52 -19.66
N THR A 62 6.93 -9.58 -20.35
CA THR A 62 6.26 -9.99 -21.60
C THR A 62 4.95 -10.73 -21.31
N LEU A 63 3.93 -10.47 -22.13
CA LEU A 63 2.64 -11.19 -22.07
C LEU A 63 2.45 -12.07 -23.31
N GLY A 64 1.82 -13.22 -23.10
CA GLY A 64 1.64 -14.25 -24.12
C GLY A 64 2.77 -15.29 -24.13
N PRO A 65 2.82 -16.14 -25.16
CA PRO A 65 3.84 -17.18 -25.26
C PRO A 65 5.26 -16.58 -25.35
N ALA A 66 6.18 -17.15 -24.56
CA ALA A 66 7.61 -16.87 -24.64
C ALA A 66 8.36 -18.10 -25.20
N PRO A 67 8.12 -18.52 -26.45
CA PRO A 67 8.72 -19.76 -26.99
C PRO A 67 10.25 -19.69 -27.00
N TYR A 68 10.80 -18.48 -27.08
CA TYR A 68 12.24 -18.21 -27.07
C TYR A 68 12.94 -18.71 -25.79
N VAL A 69 12.23 -18.85 -24.66
CA VAL A 69 12.80 -19.41 -23.42
C VAL A 69 12.76 -20.93 -23.34
N GLN A 70 12.26 -21.65 -24.35
CA GLN A 70 12.17 -23.11 -24.27
C GLN A 70 13.54 -23.78 -24.47
N PRO A 71 13.81 -24.94 -23.83
CA PRO A 71 15.13 -25.57 -23.85
C PRO A 71 15.71 -25.84 -25.24
N GLN A 72 14.88 -26.16 -26.24
CA GLN A 72 15.36 -26.41 -27.61
C GLN A 72 15.96 -25.17 -28.30
N TYR A 73 15.71 -23.98 -27.78
CA TYR A 73 16.23 -22.72 -28.32
C TYR A 73 17.41 -22.16 -27.50
N ALA A 74 17.92 -22.88 -26.50
CA ALA A 74 19.00 -22.41 -25.62
C ALA A 74 20.32 -22.11 -26.35
N SER A 75 20.59 -22.75 -27.48
CA SER A 75 21.76 -22.42 -28.33
C SER A 75 21.54 -21.19 -29.23
N ARG A 76 20.28 -20.78 -29.41
CA ARG A 76 19.93 -19.59 -30.19
C ARG A 76 19.85 -18.35 -29.31
N PHE A 77 19.27 -18.49 -28.12
CA PHE A 77 18.96 -17.36 -27.25
C PHE A 77 19.40 -17.57 -25.81
N ARG A 78 20.06 -16.56 -25.25
CA ARG A 78 20.11 -16.29 -23.81
C ARG A 78 19.10 -15.20 -23.48
N HIS A 79 18.46 -15.27 -22.32
CA HIS A 79 17.43 -14.31 -21.93
C HIS A 79 17.88 -13.57 -20.69
N ASN A 80 17.66 -12.26 -20.69
CA ASN A 80 17.95 -11.40 -19.56
C ASN A 80 16.69 -10.59 -19.21
N ALA A 81 15.98 -11.08 -18.21
CA ALA A 81 14.78 -10.43 -17.72
C ALA A 81 15.18 -9.27 -16.80
N LEU A 82 14.74 -8.06 -17.12
CA LEU A 82 14.80 -6.90 -16.21
C LEU A 82 13.57 -6.86 -15.29
N PHE A 83 12.52 -7.63 -15.65
CA PHE A 83 11.39 -7.97 -14.82
C PHE A 83 10.83 -9.34 -15.25
N ILE A 84 10.57 -10.26 -14.33
CA ILE A 84 10.19 -11.64 -14.66
C ILE A 84 8.67 -11.77 -14.81
N GLY A 85 8.22 -12.20 -15.99
CA GLY A 85 6.84 -12.62 -16.25
C GLY A 85 6.57 -14.08 -15.90
N ALA A 86 5.29 -14.45 -15.73
CA ALA A 86 4.88 -15.82 -15.40
C ALA A 86 5.33 -16.85 -16.46
N ASN A 87 5.34 -16.44 -17.73
CA ASN A 87 5.80 -17.21 -18.90
C ASN A 87 7.33 -17.44 -18.94
N VAL A 88 8.12 -16.68 -18.19
CA VAL A 88 9.60 -16.74 -18.19
C VAL A 88 10.17 -17.26 -16.86
N ARG A 89 9.39 -17.20 -15.77
CA ARG A 89 9.83 -17.54 -14.40
C ARG A 89 10.48 -18.91 -14.26
N GLU A 90 9.93 -19.93 -14.91
CA GLU A 90 10.49 -21.29 -14.87
C GLU A 90 11.90 -21.32 -15.46
N ALA A 91 12.13 -20.64 -16.59
CA ALA A 91 13.44 -20.58 -17.22
C ALA A 91 14.49 -19.89 -16.34
N VAL A 92 14.11 -18.82 -15.62
CA VAL A 92 15.00 -18.16 -14.66
C VAL A 92 15.30 -19.09 -13.47
N THR A 93 14.28 -19.75 -12.94
CA THR A 93 14.42 -20.68 -11.81
C THR A 93 15.35 -21.86 -12.14
N GLU A 94 15.31 -22.34 -13.39
CA GLU A 94 16.18 -23.41 -13.89
C GLU A 94 17.57 -22.94 -14.36
N GLY A 95 17.88 -21.64 -14.26
CA GLY A 95 19.15 -21.05 -14.71
C GLY A 95 19.29 -20.93 -16.24
N ARG A 96 18.23 -21.23 -16.99
CA ARG A 96 18.17 -21.10 -18.46
C ARG A 96 17.93 -19.67 -18.94
N ALA A 97 17.55 -18.77 -18.04
CA ALA A 97 17.50 -17.33 -18.23
C ALA A 97 18.17 -16.60 -17.05
N ASP A 98 18.59 -15.36 -17.29
CA ASP A 98 19.14 -14.44 -16.30
C ASP A 98 18.08 -13.45 -15.80
N TYR A 99 18.31 -12.92 -14.60
CA TYR A 99 17.57 -11.81 -14.02
C TYR A 99 18.55 -10.70 -13.65
N THR A 100 18.31 -9.49 -14.17
CA THR A 100 19.08 -8.30 -13.79
C THR A 100 18.24 -7.44 -12.84
N PRO A 101 18.61 -7.33 -11.56
CA PRO A 101 17.91 -6.49 -10.60
C PRO A 101 18.23 -5.00 -10.86
N VAL A 102 17.22 -4.21 -11.22
CA VAL A 102 17.35 -2.79 -11.51
C VAL A 102 16.04 -2.06 -11.25
N PHE A 103 16.10 -0.81 -10.78
CA PHE A 103 14.91 0.05 -10.66
C PHE A 103 14.40 0.43 -12.06
N LEU A 104 13.08 0.42 -12.23
CA LEU A 104 12.47 0.67 -13.55
C LEU A 104 12.89 2.04 -14.12
N SER A 105 12.98 3.07 -13.27
CA SER A 105 13.44 4.42 -13.62
C SER A 105 14.86 4.48 -14.19
N GLU A 106 15.75 3.55 -13.82
CA GLU A 106 17.17 3.55 -14.18
C GLU A 106 17.45 2.81 -15.51
N ILE A 107 16.55 1.93 -15.94
CA ILE A 107 16.75 1.10 -17.13
C ILE A 107 17.02 1.94 -18.39
N PRO A 108 16.25 3.02 -18.69
CA PRO A 108 16.54 3.87 -19.85
C PRO A 108 17.96 4.45 -19.84
N GLY A 109 18.47 4.86 -18.66
CA GLY A 109 19.83 5.38 -18.51
C GLY A 109 20.90 4.32 -18.76
N LEU A 110 20.67 3.08 -18.30
CA LEU A 110 21.57 1.95 -18.55
C LEU A 110 21.59 1.53 -20.02
N ILE A 111 20.45 1.62 -20.71
CA ILE A 111 20.38 1.40 -22.16
C ILE A 111 21.15 2.49 -22.91
N ARG A 112 20.90 3.77 -22.59
CA ARG A 112 21.55 4.91 -23.27
C ARG A 112 23.07 4.95 -23.06
N SER A 113 23.54 4.51 -21.90
CA SER A 113 24.99 4.39 -21.60
C SER A 113 25.64 3.15 -22.20
N GLY A 114 24.85 2.21 -22.74
CA GLY A 114 25.33 0.94 -23.29
C GLY A 114 25.70 -0.11 -22.25
N ARG A 115 25.40 0.13 -20.95
CA ARG A 115 25.62 -0.87 -19.89
C ARG A 115 24.61 -2.01 -19.97
N ILE A 116 23.38 -1.71 -20.37
CA ILE A 116 22.47 -2.69 -20.97
C ILE A 116 22.58 -2.50 -22.48
N ARG A 117 23.17 -3.47 -23.16
CA ARG A 117 23.40 -3.38 -24.60
C ARG A 117 22.11 -3.69 -25.36
N VAL A 118 21.79 -2.86 -26.35
CA VAL A 118 20.68 -3.08 -27.28
C VAL A 118 21.19 -2.80 -28.69
N ASP A 119 21.40 -3.86 -29.47
CA ASP A 119 21.82 -3.75 -30.88
C ASP A 119 20.60 -3.67 -31.81
N VAL A 120 19.54 -4.42 -31.47
CA VAL A 120 18.29 -4.51 -32.24
C VAL A 120 17.10 -4.22 -31.33
N ALA A 121 16.18 -3.34 -31.75
CA ALA A 121 14.92 -3.11 -31.07
C ALA A 121 13.76 -3.68 -31.89
N LEU A 122 13.02 -4.64 -31.32
CA LEU A 122 11.82 -5.24 -31.87
C LEU A 122 10.61 -4.64 -31.16
N VAL A 123 9.84 -3.80 -31.85
CA VAL A 123 8.79 -2.99 -31.21
C VAL A 123 7.44 -3.15 -31.89
N SER A 124 6.36 -3.15 -31.11
CA SER A 124 4.99 -3.06 -31.65
C SER A 124 4.56 -1.61 -31.75
N LEU A 125 3.92 -1.25 -32.85
CA LEU A 125 3.58 0.12 -33.20
C LEU A 125 2.15 0.22 -33.74
N ALA A 126 1.46 1.29 -33.38
CA ALA A 126 0.29 1.73 -34.13
C ALA A 126 0.72 2.25 -35.52
N PRO A 127 -0.15 2.21 -36.53
CA PRO A 127 0.13 2.77 -37.86
C PRO A 127 0.60 4.23 -37.81
N PRO A 128 1.38 4.72 -38.79
CA PRO A 128 1.81 6.13 -38.82
C PRO A 128 0.61 7.08 -38.94
N ASP A 129 0.68 8.26 -38.30
CA ASP A 129 -0.30 9.35 -38.50
C ASP A 129 0.00 10.15 -39.79
N ALA A 130 -0.75 11.24 -39.98
CA ALA A 130 -0.58 12.16 -41.10
C ALA A 130 0.83 12.79 -41.18
N GLU A 131 1.54 12.85 -40.06
CA GLU A 131 2.90 13.42 -39.94
C GLU A 131 4.00 12.35 -40.03
N GLY A 132 3.65 11.08 -40.20
CA GLY A 132 4.60 9.97 -40.32
C GLY A 132 5.10 9.43 -38.97
N TYR A 133 4.42 9.72 -37.87
CA TYR A 133 4.73 9.16 -36.55
C TYR A 133 3.89 7.93 -36.25
N CYS A 134 4.57 6.84 -35.90
CA CYS A 134 3.98 5.68 -35.26
C CYS A 134 3.92 5.91 -33.74
N SER A 135 2.93 5.34 -33.07
CA SER A 135 2.79 5.35 -31.61
C SER A 135 3.28 4.02 -31.03
N PHE A 136 4.03 4.05 -29.92
CA PHE A 136 4.32 2.83 -29.14
C PHE A 136 3.07 2.31 -28.40
N GLY A 137 2.03 3.15 -28.31
CA GLY A 137 0.70 2.77 -27.88
C GLY A 137 0.62 2.49 -26.39
N THR A 138 0.37 1.24 -26.02
CA THR A 138 0.15 0.86 -24.62
C THR A 138 1.43 0.80 -23.80
N HIS A 139 2.61 0.73 -24.40
CA HIS A 139 3.89 0.50 -23.70
C HIS A 139 4.98 1.41 -24.27
N VAL A 140 5.30 2.48 -23.53
CA VAL A 140 6.39 3.41 -23.89
C VAL A 140 7.65 3.11 -23.11
N ASP A 141 7.50 2.85 -21.80
CA ASP A 141 8.51 2.26 -20.93
C ASP A 141 9.96 2.63 -21.25
N CYS A 142 10.74 1.67 -21.73
CA CYS A 142 12.09 1.78 -22.23
C CYS A 142 12.17 1.81 -23.77
N ALA A 143 11.05 1.64 -24.49
CA ALA A 143 11.03 1.59 -25.96
C ALA A 143 11.69 2.82 -26.61
N ILE A 144 11.52 4.02 -26.05
CA ILE A 144 12.20 5.24 -26.51
C ILE A 144 13.72 5.09 -26.36
N ALA A 145 14.21 4.62 -25.21
CA ALA A 145 15.63 4.43 -24.98
C ALA A 145 16.21 3.35 -25.91
N ALA A 146 15.55 2.19 -26.01
CA ALA A 146 15.97 1.09 -26.87
C ALA A 146 16.08 1.50 -28.34
N THR A 147 15.04 2.15 -28.88
CA THR A 147 15.03 2.59 -30.30
C THR A 147 15.95 3.77 -30.58
N SER A 148 16.37 4.52 -29.55
CA SER A 148 17.32 5.63 -29.71
C SER A 148 18.76 5.15 -29.95
N VAL A 149 19.14 4.01 -29.37
CA VAL A 149 20.51 3.46 -29.42
C VAL A 149 20.65 2.27 -30.38
N ALA A 150 19.58 1.52 -30.64
CA ALA A 150 19.64 0.34 -31.49
C ALA A 150 20.12 0.70 -32.90
N ARG A 151 21.07 -0.08 -33.43
CA ARG A 151 21.50 0.09 -34.83
C ARG A 151 20.40 -0.35 -35.80
N LEU A 152 19.52 -1.26 -35.36
CA LEU A 152 18.44 -1.82 -36.15
C LEU A 152 17.14 -1.73 -35.36
N VAL A 153 16.10 -1.17 -35.99
CA VAL A 153 14.76 -1.05 -35.41
C VAL A 153 13.78 -1.73 -36.34
N ILE A 154 13.13 -2.79 -35.87
CA ILE A 154 12.11 -3.53 -36.61
C ILE A 154 10.78 -3.27 -35.92
N GLY A 155 9.89 -2.56 -36.63
CA GLY A 155 8.55 -2.23 -36.15
C GLY A 155 7.51 -3.20 -36.68
N GLN A 156 6.75 -3.81 -35.78
CA GLN A 156 5.52 -4.52 -36.10
C GLN A 156 4.37 -3.53 -36.12
N ILE A 157 3.76 -3.28 -37.28
CA ILE A 157 2.55 -2.47 -37.38
C ILE A 157 1.35 -3.33 -37.03
N ASN A 158 0.69 -2.99 -35.92
CA ASN A 158 -0.58 -3.58 -35.51
C ASN A 158 -1.66 -2.49 -35.49
N PRO A 159 -2.63 -2.50 -36.41
CA PRO A 159 -3.74 -1.54 -36.45
C PRO A 159 -4.58 -1.48 -35.16
N ARG A 160 -4.54 -2.54 -34.33
CA ARG A 160 -5.23 -2.58 -33.03
C ARG A 160 -4.44 -1.92 -31.89
N MET A 161 -3.19 -1.56 -32.11
CA MET A 161 -2.41 -0.79 -31.12
C MET A 161 -2.95 0.65 -31.07
N PRO A 162 -3.35 1.17 -29.90
CA PRO A 162 -3.86 2.53 -29.81
C PRO A 162 -2.80 3.58 -30.13
N ARG A 163 -3.23 4.69 -30.72
CA ARG A 163 -2.41 5.90 -30.84
C ARG A 163 -2.58 6.72 -29.56
N THR A 164 -1.53 6.85 -28.77
CA THR A 164 -1.53 7.63 -27.53
C THR A 164 -0.81 8.97 -27.69
N PHE A 165 -1.10 9.93 -26.82
CA PHE A 165 -0.37 11.19 -26.75
C PHE A 165 0.82 11.09 -25.79
N GLY A 166 1.64 12.15 -25.75
CA GLY A 166 2.90 12.20 -25.01
C GLY A 166 4.11 11.93 -25.90
N PRO A 167 5.30 11.75 -25.31
CA PRO A 167 6.54 11.49 -26.04
C PRO A 167 6.64 10.07 -26.63
N GLY A 168 5.67 9.18 -26.33
CA GLY A 168 5.60 7.78 -26.77
C GLY A 168 5.40 7.51 -28.26
N ARG A 169 6.18 8.16 -29.14
CA ARG A 169 6.07 8.06 -30.60
C ARG A 169 7.43 7.99 -31.29
N ILE A 170 7.45 7.39 -32.48
CA ILE A 170 8.63 7.23 -33.31
C ILE A 170 8.30 7.56 -34.78
N HIS A 171 9.10 8.41 -35.42
CA HIS A 171 8.92 8.71 -36.84
C HIS A 171 9.37 7.52 -37.70
N VAL A 172 8.66 7.23 -38.80
CA VAL A 172 8.99 6.12 -39.72
C VAL A 172 10.44 6.15 -40.22
N ASP A 173 11.08 7.33 -40.26
CA ASP A 173 12.48 7.47 -40.65
C ASP A 173 13.46 6.79 -39.70
N ARG A 174 13.11 6.65 -38.42
CA ARG A 174 13.92 5.97 -37.40
C ARG A 174 13.74 4.45 -37.39
N VAL A 175 12.73 3.94 -38.11
CA VAL A 175 12.48 2.50 -38.25
C VAL A 175 13.19 1.97 -39.49
N HIS A 176 13.81 0.80 -39.42
CA HIS A 176 14.56 0.22 -40.53
C HIS A 176 13.69 -0.73 -41.36
N HIS A 177 12.90 -1.57 -40.69
CA HIS A 177 11.95 -2.48 -41.32
C HIS A 177 10.59 -2.39 -40.64
N LEU A 178 9.53 -2.40 -41.45
CA LEU A 178 8.15 -2.46 -41.00
C LEU A 178 7.53 -3.77 -41.45
N VAL A 179 6.89 -4.47 -40.52
CA VAL A 179 6.17 -5.73 -40.78
C VAL A 179 4.74 -5.55 -40.33
N GLU A 180 3.77 -5.74 -41.22
CA GLU A 180 2.36 -5.72 -40.86
C GLU A 180 2.00 -7.03 -40.17
N PHE A 181 1.42 -6.94 -38.97
CA PHE A 181 0.94 -8.09 -38.22
C PHE A 181 -0.16 -7.65 -37.26
N GLU A 182 -1.41 -7.87 -37.70
CA GLU A 182 -2.58 -7.58 -36.88
C GLU A 182 -2.84 -8.74 -35.90
N HIS A 183 -2.96 -8.42 -34.62
CA HIS A 183 -3.41 -9.35 -33.60
C HIS A 183 -4.11 -8.60 -32.45
N PRO A 184 -5.03 -9.24 -31.72
CA PRO A 184 -5.53 -8.69 -30.46
C PRO A 184 -4.37 -8.43 -29.49
N LEU A 185 -4.40 -7.28 -28.80
CA LEU A 185 -3.42 -7.01 -27.75
C LEU A 185 -3.66 -7.97 -26.58
N PRO A 186 -2.60 -8.52 -25.95
CA PRO A 186 -2.74 -9.33 -24.75
C PRO A 186 -3.50 -8.58 -23.65
N GLU A 187 -4.45 -9.27 -23.03
CA GLU A 187 -5.18 -8.78 -21.86
C GLU A 187 -4.66 -9.46 -20.59
N LEU A 188 -4.73 -8.76 -19.46
CA LEU A 188 -4.50 -9.39 -18.17
C LEU A 188 -5.78 -10.05 -17.66
N PRO A 189 -5.72 -11.31 -17.19
CA PRO A 189 -6.88 -11.94 -16.58
C PRO A 189 -7.38 -11.14 -15.37
N THR A 190 -8.68 -10.90 -15.30
CA THR A 190 -9.29 -10.26 -14.13
C THR A 190 -9.08 -11.14 -12.90
N PRO A 191 -8.46 -10.63 -11.82
CA PRO A 191 -8.25 -11.43 -10.61
C PRO A 191 -9.59 -11.76 -9.94
N LYS A 192 -9.68 -12.98 -9.38
CA LYS A 192 -10.83 -13.38 -8.54
C LYS A 192 -10.86 -12.53 -7.27
N ILE A 193 -12.03 -12.02 -6.94
CA ILE A 193 -12.27 -11.26 -5.70
C ILE A 193 -12.24 -12.24 -4.52
N ARG A 194 -11.44 -11.94 -3.51
CA ARG A 194 -11.45 -12.67 -2.23
C ARG A 194 -11.85 -11.71 -1.09
N PRO A 195 -12.55 -12.18 -0.05
CA PRO A 195 -12.95 -11.34 1.09
C PRO A 195 -11.80 -10.56 1.72
N GLU A 196 -10.62 -11.18 1.88
CA GLU A 196 -9.44 -10.54 2.47
C GLU A 196 -9.01 -9.30 1.64
N THR A 197 -8.97 -9.45 0.31
CA THR A 197 -8.66 -8.36 -0.64
C THR A 197 -9.61 -7.16 -0.52
N GLU A 198 -10.90 -7.41 -0.29
CA GLU A 198 -11.90 -6.36 -0.12
C GLU A 198 -11.67 -5.57 1.17
N THR A 199 -11.36 -6.25 2.27
CA THR A 199 -11.05 -5.60 3.56
C THR A 199 -9.77 -4.78 3.49
N ILE A 200 -8.72 -5.31 2.87
CA ILE A 200 -7.47 -4.58 2.59
C ILE A 200 -7.79 -3.31 1.79
N ALA A 201 -8.58 -3.44 0.73
CA ALA A 201 -8.93 -2.32 -0.13
C ALA A 201 -9.69 -1.21 0.61
N ARG A 202 -10.61 -1.57 1.52
CA ARG A 202 -11.27 -0.60 2.42
C ARG A 202 -10.27 0.15 3.29
N HIS A 203 -9.33 -0.56 3.92
CA HIS A 203 -8.29 0.08 4.74
C HIS A 203 -7.40 1.03 3.92
N VAL A 204 -7.04 0.67 2.70
CA VAL A 204 -6.28 1.54 1.81
C VAL A 204 -7.12 2.76 1.38
N ALA A 205 -8.39 2.57 1.02
CA ALA A 205 -9.26 3.66 0.55
C ALA A 205 -9.51 4.75 1.59
N GLU A 206 -9.52 4.40 2.88
CA GLU A 206 -9.58 5.37 3.98
C GLU A 206 -8.33 6.23 4.10
N LEU A 207 -7.18 5.75 3.62
CA LEU A 207 -5.95 6.53 3.60
C LEU A 207 -5.95 7.56 2.47
N ILE A 208 -6.83 7.44 1.48
CA ILE A 208 -6.84 8.25 0.27
C ILE A 208 -7.88 9.38 0.40
N PRO A 209 -7.46 10.64 0.54
CA PRO A 209 -8.39 11.79 0.56
C PRO A 209 -8.86 12.18 -0.85
N ASP A 210 -9.88 13.04 -0.91
CA ASP A 210 -10.22 13.77 -2.14
C ASP A 210 -9.00 14.57 -2.64
N GLY A 211 -8.87 14.69 -3.96
CA GLY A 211 -7.76 15.40 -4.60
C GLY A 211 -6.41 14.66 -4.58
N ALA A 212 -6.37 13.40 -4.12
CA ALA A 212 -5.15 12.60 -4.13
C ALA A 212 -4.70 12.25 -5.56
N THR A 213 -3.38 12.17 -5.77
CA THR A 213 -2.78 11.62 -7.00
C THR A 213 -2.39 10.18 -6.76
N LEU A 214 -2.81 9.25 -7.63
CA LEU A 214 -2.67 7.81 -7.40
C LEU A 214 -1.60 7.20 -8.31
N GLN A 215 -0.80 6.32 -7.72
CA GLN A 215 -0.12 5.22 -8.41
C GLN A 215 -0.61 3.89 -7.84
N MET A 216 -0.81 2.92 -8.72
CA MET A 216 -1.09 1.55 -8.32
C MET A 216 -0.59 0.55 -9.36
N GLY A 217 -0.21 -0.64 -8.89
CA GLY A 217 0.18 -1.76 -9.75
C GLY A 217 -1.01 -2.61 -10.22
N ILE A 218 -0.70 -3.78 -10.76
CA ILE A 218 -1.70 -4.81 -11.13
C ILE A 218 -2.12 -5.67 -9.94
N GLY A 219 -3.33 -6.24 -10.03
CA GLY A 219 -3.77 -7.36 -9.20
C GLY A 219 -4.99 -7.07 -8.36
N GLY A 220 -5.42 -8.09 -7.60
CA GLY A 220 -6.69 -8.06 -6.89
C GLY A 220 -6.83 -6.95 -5.85
N ILE A 221 -5.75 -6.52 -5.21
CA ILE A 221 -5.79 -5.41 -4.23
C ILE A 221 -5.99 -4.06 -4.93
N PRO A 222 -5.11 -3.61 -5.85
CA PRO A 222 -5.32 -2.38 -6.61
C PRO A 222 -6.71 -2.24 -7.23
N ASP A 223 -7.20 -3.29 -7.89
CA ASP A 223 -8.52 -3.28 -8.54
C ASP A 223 -9.67 -3.07 -7.55
N GLN A 224 -9.58 -3.67 -6.36
CA GLN A 224 -10.58 -3.45 -5.31
C GLN A 224 -10.47 -2.06 -4.70
N VAL A 225 -9.25 -1.52 -4.54
CA VAL A 225 -9.06 -0.15 -4.02
C VAL A 225 -9.83 0.85 -4.89
N LEU A 226 -9.68 0.78 -6.22
CA LEU A 226 -10.39 1.66 -7.15
C LEU A 226 -11.91 1.62 -6.96
N ARG A 227 -12.50 0.46 -6.65
CA ARG A 227 -13.95 0.34 -6.41
C ARG A 227 -14.41 1.07 -5.15
N PHE A 228 -13.58 1.12 -4.12
CA PHE A 228 -13.83 1.86 -2.87
C PHE A 228 -13.50 3.35 -2.96
N LEU A 229 -13.07 3.84 -4.13
CA LEU A 229 -12.82 5.26 -4.36
C LEU A 229 -13.91 5.94 -5.19
N ARG A 230 -15.01 5.25 -5.51
CA ARG A 230 -16.09 5.77 -6.37
C ARG A 230 -16.83 6.98 -5.80
N ASP A 231 -16.71 7.23 -4.50
CA ASP A 231 -17.28 8.37 -3.78
C ASP A 231 -16.28 9.53 -3.58
N ARG A 232 -15.01 9.33 -3.97
CA ARG A 232 -13.99 10.38 -3.93
C ARG A 232 -14.17 11.39 -5.05
N LYS A 233 -13.50 12.54 -4.90
CA LYS A 233 -13.57 13.65 -5.84
C LYS A 233 -12.19 14.12 -6.27
N ASP A 234 -12.11 14.58 -7.51
CA ASP A 234 -10.95 15.25 -8.10
C ASP A 234 -9.64 14.44 -8.03
N LEU A 235 -9.71 13.11 -8.12
CA LEU A 235 -8.52 12.28 -8.10
C LEU A 235 -7.63 12.52 -9.33
N GLY A 236 -6.32 12.38 -9.15
CA GLY A 236 -5.33 12.42 -10.22
C GLY A 236 -4.64 11.09 -10.43
N ILE A 237 -4.06 10.88 -11.61
CA ILE A 237 -3.25 9.69 -11.93
C ILE A 237 -1.86 10.12 -12.40
N HIS A 238 -0.83 9.66 -11.71
CA HIS A 238 0.57 9.67 -12.14
C HIS A 238 1.15 8.33 -11.70
N THR A 239 1.32 7.42 -12.65
CA THR A 239 1.52 6.00 -12.32
C THR A 239 2.55 5.38 -13.24
N GLU A 240 3.14 4.28 -12.81
CA GLU A 240 3.88 3.39 -13.72
C GLU A 240 2.91 2.83 -14.77
N MET A 241 1.73 2.38 -14.31
CA MET A 241 0.71 1.79 -15.16
C MET A 241 -0.71 1.97 -14.64
N PHE A 242 -1.71 1.82 -15.51
CA PHE A 242 -3.11 1.67 -15.12
C PHE A 242 -3.83 0.58 -15.92
N SER A 243 -5.01 0.21 -15.42
CA SER A 243 -5.90 -0.81 -16.00
C SER A 243 -7.36 -0.32 -16.03
N ASP A 244 -8.31 -1.22 -16.27
CA ASP A 244 -9.73 -0.93 -16.49
C ASP A 244 -10.38 -0.11 -15.37
N GLY A 245 -9.95 -0.28 -14.12
CA GLY A 245 -10.54 0.42 -12.98
C GLY A 245 -10.34 1.94 -13.02
N VAL A 246 -9.23 2.43 -13.62
CA VAL A 246 -9.03 3.88 -13.79
C VAL A 246 -10.02 4.44 -14.80
N VAL A 247 -10.30 3.68 -15.88
CA VAL A 247 -11.29 4.07 -16.90
C VAL A 247 -12.69 4.21 -16.26
N ASP A 248 -13.12 3.26 -15.41
CA ASP A 248 -14.40 3.35 -14.68
C ASP A 248 -14.48 4.63 -13.82
N LEU A 249 -13.39 5.00 -13.13
CA LEU A 249 -13.38 6.22 -12.31
C LEU A 249 -13.38 7.51 -13.13
N VAL A 250 -12.75 7.53 -14.30
CA VAL A 250 -12.81 8.67 -15.22
C VAL A 250 -14.23 8.84 -15.77
N GLU A 251 -14.85 7.75 -16.25
CA GLU A 251 -16.23 7.76 -16.78
C GLU A 251 -17.25 8.26 -15.74
N ARG A 252 -16.96 8.07 -14.44
CA ARG A 252 -17.77 8.56 -13.31
C ARG A 252 -17.48 10.00 -12.90
N GLY A 253 -16.46 10.65 -13.47
CA GLY A 253 -16.00 11.98 -13.07
C GLY A 253 -15.26 12.02 -11.72
N VAL A 254 -14.84 10.86 -11.19
CA VAL A 254 -14.07 10.75 -9.95
C VAL A 254 -12.61 11.13 -10.19
N VAL A 255 -12.03 10.64 -11.28
CA VAL A 255 -10.68 11.00 -11.73
C VAL A 255 -10.79 12.14 -12.73
N THR A 256 -10.24 13.30 -12.36
CA THR A 256 -10.21 14.51 -13.21
C THR A 256 -8.79 14.98 -13.51
N CYS A 257 -7.81 14.58 -12.69
CA CYS A 257 -6.42 15.04 -12.74
C CYS A 257 -6.24 16.56 -12.55
N ASN A 258 -7.29 17.31 -12.18
CA ASN A 258 -7.25 18.77 -12.07
C ASN A 258 -6.51 19.28 -10.83
N ARG A 259 -6.32 18.42 -9.81
CA ARG A 259 -5.61 18.77 -8.57
C ARG A 259 -4.11 18.45 -8.61
N LYS A 260 -3.64 17.77 -9.66
CA LYS A 260 -2.22 17.49 -9.83
C LYS A 260 -1.44 18.79 -10.02
N ASN A 261 -0.28 18.88 -9.38
CA ASN A 261 0.66 19.99 -9.59
C ASN A 261 1.57 19.73 -10.80
N PHE A 262 1.78 18.47 -11.15
CA PHE A 262 2.63 18.04 -12.26
C PHE A 262 1.78 17.35 -13.33
N ASN A 263 1.86 17.82 -14.58
CA ASN A 263 0.95 17.44 -15.68
C ASN A 263 -0.55 17.54 -15.29
N PRO A 264 -1.04 18.74 -14.93
CA PRO A 264 -2.45 18.94 -14.55
C PRO A 264 -3.40 18.58 -15.68
N GLY A 265 -4.52 17.95 -15.34
CA GLY A 265 -5.55 17.54 -16.29
C GLY A 265 -5.14 16.38 -17.20
N LYS A 266 -4.03 15.68 -16.91
CA LYS A 266 -3.54 14.52 -17.67
C LYS A 266 -3.34 13.30 -16.78
N ILE A 267 -3.75 12.14 -17.28
CA ILE A 267 -3.31 10.83 -16.80
C ILE A 267 -1.92 10.59 -17.39
N VAL A 268 -0.94 10.39 -16.52
CA VAL A 268 0.45 10.10 -16.91
C VAL A 268 0.76 8.65 -16.56
N ALA A 269 1.21 7.88 -17.55
CA ALA A 269 1.55 6.46 -17.38
C ALA A 269 2.76 6.04 -18.25
N GLY A 270 3.49 5.03 -17.79
CA GLY A 270 4.59 4.40 -18.54
C GLY A 270 4.11 3.30 -19.48
N PHE A 271 3.13 2.52 -18.99
CA PHE A 271 2.47 1.47 -19.77
C PHE A 271 1.03 1.18 -19.29
N VAL A 272 0.26 0.41 -20.06
CA VAL A 272 -1.15 0.08 -19.80
C VAL A 272 -1.41 -1.40 -20.03
N LEU A 273 -1.96 -2.06 -19.00
CA LEU A 273 -2.35 -3.47 -19.04
C LEU A 273 -3.81 -3.59 -18.63
N GLY A 274 -4.70 -3.84 -19.58
CA GLY A 274 -6.14 -3.91 -19.33
C GLY A 274 -6.86 -4.79 -20.34
N SER A 275 -8.17 -4.60 -20.44
CA SER A 275 -9.01 -5.21 -21.46
C SER A 275 -8.98 -4.44 -22.78
N GLN A 276 -9.52 -5.04 -23.84
CA GLN A 276 -9.77 -4.33 -25.11
C GLN A 276 -10.53 -3.00 -24.91
N LYS A 277 -11.47 -2.92 -23.95
CA LYS A 277 -12.19 -1.67 -23.65
C LYS A 277 -11.21 -0.54 -23.31
N THR A 278 -10.20 -0.82 -22.49
CA THR A 278 -9.21 0.19 -22.08
C THR A 278 -8.32 0.60 -23.25
N TYR A 279 -7.91 -0.37 -24.08
CA TYR A 279 -7.09 -0.09 -25.27
C TYR A 279 -7.85 0.76 -26.30
N ASP A 280 -9.13 0.49 -26.50
CA ASP A 280 -9.98 1.30 -27.38
C ASP A 280 -10.20 2.71 -26.78
N TRP A 281 -10.46 2.79 -25.48
CA TRP A 281 -10.72 4.06 -24.78
C TRP A 281 -9.53 5.03 -24.79
N MET A 282 -8.29 4.51 -24.79
CA MET A 282 -7.09 5.35 -24.83
C MET A 282 -6.69 5.81 -26.24
N HIS A 283 -7.26 5.20 -27.29
CA HIS A 283 -6.97 5.58 -28.68
C HIS A 283 -7.37 7.04 -28.94
N GLU A 284 -6.39 7.88 -29.28
CA GLU A 284 -6.55 9.32 -29.51
C GLU A 284 -7.25 10.08 -28.38
N ASN A 285 -7.16 9.56 -27.16
CA ASN A 285 -7.72 10.21 -25.98
C ASN A 285 -6.72 11.20 -25.37
N LYS A 286 -7.02 12.50 -25.53
CA LYS A 286 -6.18 13.61 -25.06
C LYS A 286 -5.98 13.64 -23.54
N LEU A 287 -6.78 12.91 -22.76
CA LEU A 287 -6.59 12.80 -21.32
C LEU A 287 -5.34 11.97 -20.97
N VAL A 288 -4.92 11.05 -21.83
CA VAL A 288 -3.83 10.10 -21.57
C VAL A 288 -2.55 10.56 -22.25
N GLU A 289 -1.48 10.67 -21.48
CA GLU A 289 -0.13 10.83 -21.99
C GLU A 289 0.76 9.67 -21.53
N MET A 290 1.36 9.00 -22.51
CA MET A 290 2.29 7.89 -22.29
C MET A 290 3.73 8.41 -22.36
N HIS A 291 4.48 8.20 -21.28
CA HIS A 291 5.82 8.73 -21.05
C HIS A 291 6.83 7.59 -20.78
N PRO A 292 8.14 7.78 -20.98
CA PRO A 292 9.12 6.76 -20.62
C PRO A 292 9.28 6.64 -19.11
N VAL A 293 9.79 5.50 -18.64
CA VAL A 293 9.86 5.22 -17.19
C VAL A 293 10.90 6.04 -16.44
N ASP A 294 11.92 6.57 -17.11
CA ASP A 294 12.83 7.57 -16.53
C ASP A 294 12.17 8.94 -16.31
N TYR A 295 10.90 9.12 -16.74
CA TYR A 295 10.06 10.28 -16.42
C TYR A 295 8.97 9.92 -15.40
N THR A 296 8.21 8.85 -15.65
CA THR A 296 7.06 8.48 -14.80
C THR A 296 7.50 7.98 -13.43
N ASN A 297 8.61 7.24 -13.39
CA ASN A 297 9.13 6.61 -12.20
C ASN A 297 10.26 7.42 -11.55
N ASP A 298 10.61 8.60 -12.04
CA ASP A 298 11.57 9.46 -11.33
C ASP A 298 10.96 9.93 -9.99
N PRO A 299 11.55 9.58 -8.83
CA PRO A 299 11.04 10.00 -7.52
C PRO A 299 10.93 11.53 -7.38
N PHE A 300 11.74 12.31 -8.11
CA PHE A 300 11.64 13.77 -8.13
C PHE A 300 10.39 14.24 -8.86
N ASN A 301 10.04 13.66 -10.00
CA ASN A 301 8.81 13.96 -10.72
C ASN A 301 7.57 13.52 -9.95
N ILE A 302 7.62 12.33 -9.35
CA ILE A 302 6.53 11.80 -8.52
C ILE A 302 6.24 12.74 -7.34
N ALA A 303 7.28 13.19 -6.65
CA ALA A 303 7.16 14.05 -5.47
C ALA A 303 6.61 15.46 -5.75
N GLN A 304 6.60 15.90 -7.02
CA GLN A 304 6.02 17.20 -7.39
C GLN A 304 4.50 17.22 -7.25
N ASN A 305 3.81 16.07 -7.23
CA ASN A 305 2.38 16.01 -6.98
C ASN A 305 2.09 16.03 -5.48
N ASP A 306 1.27 16.98 -5.00
CA ASP A 306 0.73 16.93 -3.64
C ASP A 306 -0.20 15.71 -3.49
N ASN A 307 -0.30 15.18 -2.27
CA ASN A 307 -1.11 14.01 -1.92
C ASN A 307 -0.85 12.80 -2.84
N MET A 308 0.42 12.53 -3.16
CA MET A 308 0.79 11.35 -3.95
C MET A 308 0.64 10.07 -3.12
N HIS A 309 -0.29 9.21 -3.50
CA HIS A 309 -0.59 7.93 -2.84
C HIS A 309 -0.14 6.78 -3.74
N ALA A 310 0.96 6.14 -3.34
CA ALA A 310 1.56 5.00 -4.04
C ALA A 310 1.12 3.70 -3.37
N ILE A 311 0.40 2.84 -4.10
CA ILE A 311 -0.18 1.60 -3.56
C ILE A 311 0.48 0.42 -4.27
N ASN A 312 1.27 -0.33 -3.52
CA ASN A 312 2.02 -1.47 -4.02
C ASN A 312 1.74 -2.72 -3.19
N THR A 313 2.07 -3.90 -3.74
CA THR A 313 1.95 -5.19 -3.04
C THR A 313 3.31 -5.85 -2.86
N CYS A 314 3.43 -6.75 -1.89
CA CYS A 314 4.66 -7.49 -1.63
C CYS A 314 4.37 -8.95 -1.26
N LEU A 315 5.38 -9.81 -1.26
CA LEU A 315 5.30 -11.24 -0.90
C LEU A 315 5.40 -11.44 0.62
N GLN A 316 6.38 -10.82 1.28
CA GLN A 316 6.60 -10.93 2.73
C GLN A 316 7.00 -9.57 3.34
N VAL A 317 6.63 -9.38 4.60
CA VAL A 317 7.14 -8.30 5.46
C VAL A 317 7.70 -8.89 6.74
N ASP A 318 8.94 -8.57 7.10
CA ASP A 318 9.50 -9.02 8.38
C ASP A 318 9.16 -8.08 9.55
N LEU A 319 9.35 -8.54 10.79
CA LEU A 319 9.04 -7.78 12.02
C LEU A 319 9.84 -6.48 12.18
N THR A 320 10.88 -6.25 11.38
CA THR A 320 11.64 -5.01 11.38
C THR A 320 11.15 -4.03 10.29
N GLY A 321 10.27 -4.49 9.41
CA GLY A 321 9.68 -3.74 8.30
C GLY A 321 10.43 -3.88 6.98
N GLN A 322 11.29 -4.90 6.78
CA GLN A 322 11.79 -5.19 5.43
C GLN A 322 10.69 -5.80 4.59
N VAL A 323 10.64 -5.42 3.32
CA VAL A 323 9.62 -5.88 2.38
C VAL A 323 10.31 -6.64 1.25
N CYS A 324 9.93 -7.91 1.08
CA CYS A 324 10.28 -8.72 -0.08
C CYS A 324 9.11 -8.74 -1.05
N SER A 325 9.35 -8.36 -2.31
CA SER A 325 8.30 -8.27 -3.34
C SER A 325 8.62 -9.10 -4.59
N ASP A 326 9.89 -9.45 -4.83
CA ASP A 326 10.35 -10.01 -6.10
C ASP A 326 10.79 -11.47 -6.03
N SER A 327 10.99 -12.06 -4.84
CA SER A 327 11.45 -13.44 -4.69
C SER A 327 10.77 -14.22 -3.57
N ILE A 328 10.87 -15.54 -3.64
CA ILE A 328 10.50 -16.47 -2.58
C ILE A 328 11.77 -17.23 -2.19
N GLY A 329 12.41 -16.81 -1.10
CA GLY A 329 13.79 -17.18 -0.81
C GLY A 329 14.70 -16.87 -2.00
N THR A 330 15.44 -17.87 -2.46
CA THR A 330 16.35 -17.77 -3.61
C THR A 330 15.67 -17.87 -4.98
N SER A 331 14.37 -18.15 -5.06
CA SER A 331 13.63 -18.24 -6.33
C SER A 331 13.06 -16.88 -6.73
N PHE A 332 13.57 -16.30 -7.81
CA PHE A 332 13.06 -15.04 -8.35
C PHE A 332 11.66 -15.24 -8.96
N TYR A 333 10.70 -14.46 -8.47
CA TYR A 333 9.29 -14.55 -8.85
C TYR A 333 8.90 -13.47 -9.86
N SER A 334 9.39 -12.25 -9.69
CA SER A 334 9.07 -11.09 -10.52
C SER A 334 10.30 -10.19 -10.72
N GLY A 335 10.26 -8.93 -10.30
CA GLY A 335 11.38 -8.00 -10.36
C GLY A 335 11.19 -6.84 -9.41
N ILE A 336 12.26 -6.06 -9.20
CA ILE A 336 12.21 -4.85 -8.36
C ILE A 336 11.16 -3.85 -8.87
N GLY A 337 11.10 -3.63 -10.19
CA GLY A 337 10.16 -2.72 -10.84
C GLY A 337 10.28 -1.28 -10.34
N GLY A 338 9.19 -0.52 -10.39
CA GLY A 338 9.11 0.85 -9.87
C GLY A 338 8.59 0.98 -8.45
N GLN A 339 8.47 -0.11 -7.68
CA GLN A 339 7.90 -0.05 -6.33
C GLN A 339 8.64 0.97 -5.45
N VAL A 340 9.98 0.89 -5.41
CA VAL A 340 10.82 1.77 -4.58
C VAL A 340 10.80 3.20 -5.09
N ASP A 341 10.75 3.38 -6.42
CA ASP A 341 10.65 4.69 -7.06
C ASP A 341 9.43 5.46 -6.53
N PHE A 342 8.26 4.82 -6.56
CA PHE A 342 7.01 5.39 -6.08
C PHE A 342 6.92 5.51 -4.56
N ILE A 343 7.51 4.59 -3.80
CA ILE A 343 7.60 4.72 -2.35
C ILE A 343 8.37 5.97 -1.96
N ARG A 344 9.53 6.20 -2.59
CA ARG A 344 10.35 7.38 -2.31
C ARG A 344 9.69 8.66 -2.80
N GLY A 345 9.07 8.64 -3.98
CA GLY A 345 8.34 9.78 -4.51
C GLY A 345 7.15 10.17 -3.63
N ALA A 346 6.31 9.21 -3.24
CA ALA A 346 5.17 9.45 -2.35
C ALA A 346 5.59 9.89 -0.94
N ALA A 347 6.68 9.36 -0.40
CA ALA A 347 7.21 9.79 0.89
C ALA A 347 7.72 11.24 0.90
N ARG A 348 8.16 11.76 -0.26
CA ARG A 348 8.62 13.15 -0.44
C ARG A 348 7.49 14.10 -0.82
N SER A 349 6.36 13.58 -1.30
CA SER A 349 5.18 14.38 -1.63
C SER A 349 4.54 15.00 -0.38
N LYS A 350 4.11 16.25 -0.49
CA LYS A 350 3.37 16.92 0.58
C LYS A 350 2.02 16.25 0.79
N GLY A 351 1.84 15.62 1.95
CA GLY A 351 0.61 14.85 2.25
C GLY A 351 0.54 13.49 1.57
N GLY A 352 1.62 13.05 0.90
CA GLY A 352 1.70 11.76 0.24
C GLY A 352 1.77 10.58 1.21
N LYS A 353 1.45 9.39 0.70
CA LYS A 353 1.52 8.13 1.44
C LYS A 353 2.08 7.02 0.57
N ALA A 354 3.17 6.40 1.02
CA ALA A 354 3.69 5.16 0.47
C ALA A 354 3.05 3.96 1.19
N ILE A 355 2.31 3.14 0.45
CA ILE A 355 1.48 2.06 0.98
C ILE A 355 1.92 0.74 0.35
N ILE A 356 2.25 -0.22 1.22
CA ILE A 356 2.45 -1.63 0.87
C ILE A 356 1.28 -2.44 1.45
N ALA A 357 0.56 -3.14 0.59
CA ALA A 357 -0.60 -3.94 0.96
C ALA A 357 -0.36 -5.42 0.66
N LEU A 358 -0.78 -6.29 1.58
CA LEU A 358 -0.69 -7.75 1.41
C LEU A 358 -1.78 -8.45 2.23
N PRO A 359 -2.33 -9.58 1.76
CA PRO A 359 -2.98 -10.53 2.66
C PRO A 359 -2.00 -10.95 3.76
N SER A 360 -2.49 -11.13 4.99
CA SER A 360 -1.63 -11.54 6.10
C SER A 360 -1.12 -12.99 5.97
N THR A 361 -1.74 -13.80 5.09
CA THR A 361 -1.40 -15.20 4.86
C THR A 361 -1.29 -15.57 3.37
N ALA A 362 -0.73 -16.74 3.09
CA ALA A 362 -0.66 -17.40 1.79
C ALA A 362 -0.99 -18.91 1.92
N LEU A 363 -1.17 -19.58 0.78
CA LEU A 363 -1.49 -21.01 0.69
C LEU A 363 -2.69 -21.37 1.57
N ASP A 364 -3.83 -20.70 1.35
CA ASP A 364 -5.08 -20.90 2.07
C ASP A 364 -4.93 -20.83 3.62
N GLY A 365 -4.16 -19.84 4.10
CA GLY A 365 -3.97 -19.61 5.54
C GLY A 365 -2.94 -20.52 6.22
N VAL A 366 -2.20 -21.31 5.44
CA VAL A 366 -1.15 -22.21 5.96
C VAL A 366 0.12 -21.45 6.31
N VAL A 367 0.47 -20.40 5.56
CA VAL A 367 1.72 -19.64 5.73
C VAL A 367 1.43 -18.18 6.07
N SER A 368 2.15 -17.62 7.05
CA SER A 368 2.10 -16.19 7.36
C SER A 368 2.94 -15.39 6.37
N ARG A 369 2.47 -14.22 5.96
CA ARG A 369 3.23 -13.25 5.13
C ARG A 369 3.85 -12.12 5.95
N ILE A 370 3.42 -11.97 7.20
CA ILE A 370 4.19 -11.25 8.22
C ILE A 370 5.05 -12.27 8.94
N VAL A 371 6.37 -12.10 8.90
CA VAL A 371 7.36 -13.12 9.33
C VAL A 371 8.37 -12.55 10.32
N PRO A 372 8.99 -13.35 11.20
CA PRO A 372 10.04 -12.87 12.11
C PRO A 372 11.25 -12.29 11.38
N ARG A 373 11.62 -12.95 10.29
CA ARG A 373 12.68 -12.60 9.35
C ARG A 373 12.23 -13.04 7.96
N LEU A 374 12.65 -12.33 6.93
CA LEU A 374 12.43 -12.79 5.55
C LEU A 374 13.10 -14.15 5.31
N ASP A 375 12.59 -14.89 4.34
CA ASP A 375 13.16 -16.18 3.94
C ASP A 375 14.64 -16.02 3.56
N GLU A 376 15.43 -17.07 3.80
CA GLU A 376 16.84 -17.05 3.45
C GLU A 376 17.02 -16.85 1.94
N GLY A 377 17.86 -15.89 1.56
CA GLY A 377 18.07 -15.50 0.16
C GLY A 377 16.99 -14.58 -0.44
N ALA A 378 15.95 -14.21 0.31
CA ALA A 378 14.90 -13.31 -0.18
C ALA A 378 15.42 -11.91 -0.50
N GLY A 379 14.98 -11.36 -1.64
CA GLY A 379 15.32 -10.02 -2.10
C GLY A 379 14.59 -8.95 -1.30
N VAL A 380 15.33 -8.11 -0.56
CA VAL A 380 14.74 -6.92 0.06
C VAL A 380 14.54 -5.86 -1.02
N VAL A 381 13.29 -5.66 -1.43
CA VAL A 381 12.93 -4.63 -2.42
C VAL A 381 12.74 -3.29 -1.73
N THR A 382 11.87 -3.21 -0.72
CA THR A 382 11.73 -1.99 0.09
C THR A 382 12.43 -2.18 1.43
N THR A 383 13.40 -1.29 1.70
CA THR A 383 14.21 -1.36 2.91
C THR A 383 13.43 -0.91 4.15
N ARG A 384 13.96 -1.22 5.34
CA ARG A 384 13.42 -0.71 6.62
C ARG A 384 13.37 0.82 6.68
N GLY A 385 14.28 1.49 5.97
CA GLY A 385 14.34 2.95 5.91
C GLY A 385 13.32 3.58 4.97
N ASP A 386 12.90 2.85 3.93
CA ASP A 386 11.95 3.35 2.93
C ASP A 386 10.48 3.05 3.30
N VAL A 387 10.22 2.02 4.12
CA VAL A 387 8.84 1.59 4.45
C VAL A 387 8.06 2.63 5.27
N HIS A 388 6.81 2.90 4.86
CA HIS A 388 5.83 3.71 5.59
C HIS A 388 4.63 2.88 6.03
N TRP A 389 3.61 2.75 5.19
CA TRP A 389 2.37 2.06 5.56
C TRP A 389 2.40 0.59 5.14
N ILE A 390 2.11 -0.32 6.09
CA ILE A 390 1.80 -1.72 5.81
C ILE A 390 0.32 -1.95 6.10
N VAL A 391 -0.38 -2.59 5.16
CA VAL A 391 -1.83 -2.85 5.25
C VAL A 391 -2.13 -4.32 4.98
N THR A 392 -2.88 -4.94 5.89
CA THR A 392 -3.47 -6.28 5.73
C THR A 392 -4.97 -6.20 5.96
N GLU A 393 -5.67 -7.33 5.86
CA GLU A 393 -7.09 -7.46 6.20
C GLU A 393 -7.38 -7.23 7.69
N TYR A 394 -6.34 -7.11 8.53
CA TYR A 394 -6.46 -6.84 9.97
C TYR A 394 -6.17 -5.39 10.36
N GLY A 395 -5.78 -4.54 9.40
CA GLY A 395 -5.61 -3.11 9.62
C GLY A 395 -4.41 -2.50 8.86
N ALA A 396 -4.14 -1.24 9.17
CA ALA A 396 -3.06 -0.45 8.58
C ALA A 396 -2.17 0.14 9.68
N VAL A 397 -0.85 0.03 9.54
CA VAL A 397 0.13 0.64 10.45
C VAL A 397 1.16 1.44 9.67
N ASN A 398 1.55 2.60 10.22
CA ASN A 398 2.62 3.42 9.67
C ASN A 398 3.92 3.19 10.47
N LEU A 399 4.91 2.56 9.86
CA LEU A 399 6.20 2.21 10.45
C LEU A 399 7.22 3.36 10.39
N HIS A 400 6.92 4.44 9.66
CA HIS A 400 7.84 5.55 9.51
C HIS A 400 8.05 6.28 10.83
N GLY A 401 9.30 6.40 11.26
CA GLY A 401 9.68 6.98 12.56
C GLY A 401 9.58 6.04 13.76
N MET A 402 9.05 4.82 13.60
CA MET A 402 9.01 3.82 14.67
C MET A 402 10.35 3.10 14.85
N ASN A 403 10.72 2.83 16.11
CA ASN A 403 11.85 1.93 16.42
C ASN A 403 11.48 0.45 16.18
N VAL A 404 12.46 -0.46 16.21
CA VAL A 404 12.24 -1.89 15.89
C VAL A 404 11.22 -2.56 16.82
N ARG A 405 11.17 -2.19 18.11
CA ARG A 405 10.20 -2.72 19.06
C ARG A 405 8.78 -2.31 18.67
N GLU A 406 8.58 -1.02 18.40
CA GLU A 406 7.30 -0.47 17.96
C GLU A 406 6.84 -1.09 16.64
N ARG A 407 7.77 -1.27 15.69
CA ARG A 407 7.48 -1.94 14.41
C ARG A 407 7.05 -3.38 14.58
N ALA A 408 7.79 -4.16 15.37
CA ALA A 408 7.46 -5.56 15.63
C ALA A 408 6.06 -5.67 16.26
N MET A 409 5.77 -4.86 17.27
CA MET A 409 4.45 -4.83 17.89
C MET A 409 3.36 -4.39 16.90
N ALA A 410 3.59 -3.34 16.11
CA ALA A 410 2.64 -2.86 15.10
C ALA A 410 2.31 -3.93 14.05
N LEU A 411 3.33 -4.58 13.48
CA LEU A 411 3.15 -5.62 12.47
C LEU A 411 2.42 -6.84 13.02
N ILE A 412 2.71 -7.27 14.26
CA ILE A 412 1.99 -8.37 14.91
C ILE A 412 0.49 -8.06 15.03
N THR A 413 0.10 -6.81 15.31
CA THR A 413 -1.32 -6.44 15.43
C THR A 413 -2.11 -6.58 14.13
N ILE A 414 -1.43 -6.47 12.98
CA ILE A 414 -2.04 -6.64 11.65
C ILE A 414 -1.68 -8.00 11.01
N ALA A 415 -1.05 -8.91 11.76
CA ALA A 415 -0.89 -10.30 11.34
C ALA A 415 -2.15 -11.11 11.65
N HIS A 416 -2.30 -12.24 10.94
CA HIS A 416 -3.38 -13.20 11.22
C HIS A 416 -3.32 -13.69 12.67
N PRO A 417 -4.43 -13.73 13.42
CA PRO A 417 -4.46 -14.13 14.83
C PRO A 417 -3.73 -15.46 15.11
N LYS A 418 -3.95 -16.47 14.25
CA LYS A 418 -3.24 -17.76 14.26
C LYS A 418 -1.72 -17.67 14.41
N PHE A 419 -1.07 -16.65 13.83
CA PHE A 419 0.39 -16.51 13.79
C PHE A 419 0.93 -15.51 14.82
N ARG A 420 0.08 -14.74 15.51
CA ARG A 420 0.52 -13.72 16.48
C ARG A 420 1.33 -14.28 17.65
N PRO A 421 0.94 -15.41 18.29
CA PRO A 421 1.73 -15.99 19.37
C PRO A 421 3.14 -16.41 18.90
N TRP A 422 3.23 -17.02 17.73
CA TRP A 422 4.51 -17.41 17.12
C TRP A 422 5.39 -16.20 16.81
N LEU A 423 4.82 -15.16 16.19
CA LEU A 423 5.56 -13.92 15.90
C LEU A 423 6.05 -13.23 17.17
N LEU A 424 5.25 -13.20 18.23
CA LEU A 424 5.62 -12.62 19.51
C LEU A 424 6.75 -13.41 20.17
N ALA A 425 6.66 -14.74 20.19
CA ALA A 425 7.71 -15.61 20.71
C ALA A 425 9.04 -15.41 19.98
N GLU A 426 9.00 -15.33 18.65
CA GLU A 426 10.19 -15.05 17.85
C GLU A 426 10.71 -13.62 18.05
N ALA A 427 9.83 -12.62 18.20
CA ALA A 427 10.25 -11.25 18.52
C ALA A 427 10.99 -11.17 19.87
N LYS A 428 10.51 -11.89 20.89
CA LYS A 428 11.18 -12.03 22.20
C LYS A 428 12.53 -12.72 22.05
N ARG A 429 12.57 -13.84 21.33
CA ARG A 429 13.79 -14.62 21.06
C ARG A 429 14.87 -13.79 20.39
N ASN A 430 14.48 -12.96 19.42
CA ASN A 430 15.37 -12.05 18.69
C ASN A 430 15.65 -10.72 19.45
N LYS A 431 15.09 -10.54 20.64
CA LYS A 431 15.24 -9.33 21.48
C LYS A 431 14.75 -8.04 20.78
N PHE A 432 13.80 -8.16 19.87
CA PHE A 432 13.14 -7.00 19.25
C PHE A 432 12.13 -6.37 20.21
N ILE A 433 11.54 -7.18 21.09
CA ILE A 433 10.61 -6.75 22.14
C ILE A 433 11.07 -7.27 23.50
N TYR A 434 10.46 -6.77 24.57
CA TYR A 434 10.79 -7.20 25.93
C TYR A 434 10.48 -8.68 26.16
N SER A 435 11.33 -9.36 26.93
CA SER A 435 11.14 -10.78 27.26
C SER A 435 9.84 -11.03 28.04
N ASP A 436 9.42 -10.06 28.84
CA ASP A 436 8.20 -10.05 29.64
C ASP A 436 7.00 -9.39 28.92
N GLN A 437 7.11 -9.09 27.61
CA GLN A 437 6.00 -8.52 26.84
C GLN A 437 4.76 -9.44 26.94
N LEU A 438 3.65 -8.90 27.43
CA LEU A 438 2.38 -9.60 27.55
C LEU A 438 1.86 -9.99 26.16
N GLU A 439 1.32 -11.20 26.09
CA GLU A 439 0.67 -11.68 24.88
C GLU A 439 -0.73 -11.09 24.80
N PRO A 440 -1.12 -10.45 23.68
CA PRO A 440 -2.53 -10.16 23.45
C PRO A 440 -3.31 -11.47 23.52
N PRO A 441 -4.53 -11.50 24.11
CA PRO A 441 -5.30 -12.72 24.20
C PRO A 441 -5.48 -13.36 22.82
N ILE A 442 -5.28 -14.67 22.72
CA ILE A 442 -5.25 -15.43 21.45
C ILE A 442 -6.56 -15.25 20.64
N TYR A 443 -7.67 -15.04 21.35
CA TYR A 443 -9.01 -14.83 20.81
C TYR A 443 -9.48 -13.38 20.86
N ALA A 444 -8.63 -12.44 21.30
CA ALA A 444 -9.03 -11.03 21.33
C ALA A 444 -9.48 -10.61 19.93
N PRO A 445 -10.64 -9.93 19.79
CA PRO A 445 -11.15 -9.55 18.50
C PRO A 445 -10.14 -8.67 17.77
N VAL A 446 -10.22 -8.71 16.43
CA VAL A 446 -9.64 -7.69 15.56
C VAL A 446 -9.94 -6.33 16.17
N TYR A 447 -8.93 -5.45 16.22
CA TYR A 447 -9.03 -4.09 16.77
C TYR A 447 -10.43 -3.49 16.52
N PRO A 448 -11.22 -3.15 17.57
CA PRO A 448 -12.64 -2.88 17.42
C PRO A 448 -12.89 -1.48 16.85
N LYS A 449 -12.60 -1.34 15.57
CA LYS A 449 -12.60 -0.07 14.83
C LYS A 449 -13.93 0.66 14.86
N ALA A 450 -15.05 -0.06 14.94
CA ALA A 450 -16.38 0.52 15.07
C ALA A 450 -16.55 1.41 16.34
N LEU A 451 -15.65 1.27 17.32
CA LEU A 451 -15.64 2.09 18.52
C LEU A 451 -14.90 3.43 18.35
N GLU A 452 -14.15 3.62 17.25
CA GLU A 452 -13.52 4.90 16.92
C GLU A 452 -14.57 6.00 16.71
N ALA A 453 -14.27 7.21 17.18
CA ALA A 453 -15.17 8.36 17.02
C ALA A 453 -14.39 9.68 17.01
N ARG A 454 -14.81 10.63 16.16
CA ARG A 454 -14.37 12.03 16.25
C ARG A 454 -15.42 12.84 16.98
N THR A 455 -14.98 13.72 17.87
CA THR A 455 -15.84 14.60 18.63
C THR A 455 -15.13 15.92 18.94
N HIS A 456 -15.85 16.87 19.55
CA HIS A 456 -15.30 18.15 19.93
C HIS A 456 -15.62 18.44 21.40
N THR A 457 -14.69 19.07 22.10
CA THR A 457 -14.98 19.70 23.39
C THR A 457 -15.87 20.94 23.19
N LYS A 458 -16.43 21.47 24.29
CA LYS A 458 -17.28 22.67 24.24
C LYS A 458 -16.55 23.92 23.69
N ASP A 459 -15.25 23.99 23.92
CA ASP A 459 -14.35 25.03 23.42
C ASP A 459 -13.78 24.74 22.02
N GLY A 460 -14.27 23.69 21.33
CA GLY A 460 -13.96 23.41 19.93
C GLY A 460 -12.69 22.58 19.67
N LEU A 461 -12.04 22.01 20.70
CA LEU A 461 -10.91 21.10 20.50
C LEU A 461 -11.40 19.79 19.88
N GLU A 462 -10.93 19.49 18.66
CA GLU A 462 -11.19 18.20 17.99
C GLU A 462 -10.46 17.07 18.74
N LEU A 463 -11.20 16.01 19.07
CA LEU A 463 -10.71 14.80 19.71
C LEU A 463 -10.99 13.60 18.81
N PHE A 464 -10.01 12.70 18.72
CA PHE A 464 -10.22 11.36 18.20
C PHE A 464 -10.21 10.37 19.36
N LEU A 465 -11.33 9.69 19.58
CA LEU A 465 -11.51 8.68 20.59
C LEU A 465 -11.35 7.32 19.93
N ARG A 466 -10.55 6.45 20.53
CA ARG A 466 -10.37 5.09 20.00
C ARG A 466 -9.94 4.11 21.09
N PRO A 467 -10.17 2.80 20.89
CA PRO A 467 -9.55 1.76 21.71
C PRO A 467 -8.02 1.91 21.71
N VAL A 468 -7.40 1.65 22.87
CA VAL A 468 -5.95 1.57 23.03
C VAL A 468 -5.37 0.50 22.09
N ARG A 469 -4.13 0.64 21.68
CA ARG A 469 -3.37 -0.34 20.91
C ARG A 469 -2.15 -0.78 21.72
N PRO A 470 -1.62 -2.00 21.54
CA PRO A 470 -0.37 -2.41 22.18
C PRO A 470 0.80 -1.46 21.89
N THR A 471 0.77 -0.76 20.74
CA THR A 471 1.79 0.23 20.34
C THR A 471 1.64 1.60 21.02
N ASP A 472 0.56 1.85 21.78
CA ASP A 472 0.34 3.12 22.48
C ASP A 472 1.18 3.26 23.76
N GLU A 473 1.87 2.20 24.20
CA GLU A 473 2.64 2.17 25.45
C GLU A 473 3.57 3.40 25.60
N ARG A 474 4.25 3.80 24.52
CA ARG A 474 5.13 4.97 24.53
C ARG A 474 4.37 6.29 24.68
N GLN A 475 3.23 6.45 24.02
CA GLN A 475 2.41 7.66 24.15
C GLN A 475 1.76 7.75 25.54
N MET A 476 1.36 6.61 26.11
CA MET A 476 0.84 6.55 27.48
C MET A 476 1.94 6.83 28.52
N HIS A 477 3.16 6.34 28.29
CA HIS A 477 4.35 6.74 29.05
C HIS A 477 4.52 8.25 29.00
N ASP A 478 4.57 8.84 27.80
CA ASP A 478 4.81 10.27 27.63
C ASP A 478 3.71 11.11 28.28
N LEU A 479 2.44 10.71 28.17
CA LEU A 479 1.33 11.33 28.90
C LEU A 479 1.55 11.27 30.42
N PHE A 480 1.92 10.11 30.99
CA PHE A 480 2.17 9.98 32.44
C PHE A 480 3.17 11.02 32.95
N TYR A 481 4.26 11.29 32.21
CA TYR A 481 5.27 12.28 32.60
C TYR A 481 4.88 13.73 32.33
N THR A 482 3.74 13.98 31.69
CA THR A 482 3.14 15.34 31.65
C THR A 482 2.25 15.64 32.85
N LEU A 483 1.92 14.64 33.67
CA LEU A 483 0.97 14.78 34.77
C LEU A 483 1.60 15.46 35.99
N SER A 484 0.83 16.31 36.67
CA SER A 484 1.23 16.84 37.97
C SER A 484 1.27 15.75 39.05
N SER A 485 2.06 15.95 40.11
CA SER A 485 2.12 15.03 41.25
C SER A 485 0.74 14.85 41.92
N GLU A 486 -0.10 15.88 41.88
CA GLU A 486 -1.49 15.81 42.34
C GLU A 486 -2.32 14.86 41.47
N THR A 487 -2.29 15.02 40.15
CA THR A 487 -3.00 14.13 39.21
C THR A 487 -2.52 12.68 39.31
N VAL A 488 -1.21 12.44 39.47
CA VAL A 488 -0.65 11.10 39.69
C VAL A 488 -1.17 10.49 40.98
N HIS A 489 -1.13 11.23 42.09
CA HIS A 489 -1.63 10.75 43.38
C HIS A 489 -3.13 10.42 43.31
N GLN A 490 -3.91 11.28 42.65
CA GLN A 490 -5.34 11.07 42.45
C GLN A 490 -5.67 9.84 41.59
N ARG A 491 -4.85 9.53 40.58
CA ARG A 491 -5.10 8.39 39.67
C ARG A 491 -4.65 7.05 40.24
N PHE A 492 -3.51 7.03 40.93
CA PHE A 492 -2.81 5.80 41.32
C PHE A 492 -2.81 5.58 42.84
N PHE A 493 -3.44 6.45 43.62
CA PHE A 493 -3.48 6.41 45.09
C PHE A 493 -2.09 6.38 45.74
N ALA A 494 -1.07 6.82 45.00
CA ALA A 494 0.33 6.75 45.40
C ALA A 494 1.13 7.86 44.73
N ALA A 495 2.20 8.32 45.39
CA ALA A 495 3.18 9.24 44.81
C ALA A 495 4.12 8.50 43.84
N LYS A 496 3.55 7.90 42.79
CA LYS A 496 4.28 7.07 41.82
C LYS A 496 5.24 7.95 41.01
N LYS A 497 6.54 7.71 41.14
CA LYS A 497 7.59 8.49 40.44
C LYS A 497 7.93 7.96 39.06
N TYR A 498 7.68 6.68 38.81
CA TYR A 498 8.07 5.99 37.59
C TYR A 498 6.95 5.11 37.10
N MET A 499 6.80 5.03 35.78
CA MET A 499 5.86 4.13 35.12
C MET A 499 6.63 3.27 34.11
N TRP A 500 7.19 2.17 34.60
CA TRP A 500 7.98 1.22 33.81
C TRP A 500 7.09 0.34 32.92
N HIS A 501 7.73 -0.36 31.98
CA HIS A 501 7.10 -1.24 30.99
C HIS A 501 6.11 -2.24 31.63
N ASP A 502 6.54 -2.95 32.68
CA ASP A 502 5.76 -3.93 33.46
C ASP A 502 4.38 -3.43 33.92
N ASN A 503 4.28 -2.15 34.20
CA ASN A 503 3.05 -1.47 34.58
C ASN A 503 2.25 -1.01 33.36
N LEU A 504 2.90 -0.35 32.38
CA LEU A 504 2.21 0.23 31.22
C LEU A 504 1.58 -0.79 30.31
N GLN A 505 2.27 -1.91 30.09
CA GLN A 505 1.81 -2.93 29.15
C GLN A 505 0.44 -3.52 29.55
N ARG A 506 0.10 -3.52 30.84
CA ARG A 506 -1.20 -3.98 31.35
C ARG A 506 -2.37 -3.08 30.94
N PHE A 507 -2.10 -1.81 30.63
CA PHE A 507 -3.12 -0.87 30.14
C PHE A 507 -3.25 -0.89 28.62
N CYS A 508 -2.24 -1.39 27.90
CA CYS A 508 -2.17 -1.38 26.44
C CYS A 508 -2.51 -2.75 25.81
N THR A 509 -2.24 -3.83 26.54
CA THR A 509 -2.52 -5.21 26.13
C THR A 509 -3.73 -5.71 26.90
N ILE A 510 -4.92 -5.42 26.36
CA ILE A 510 -6.21 -5.77 26.97
C ILE A 510 -6.96 -6.80 26.13
N ASP A 511 -7.83 -7.55 26.78
CA ASP A 511 -8.89 -8.31 26.12
C ASP A 511 -10.03 -7.35 25.80
N TYR A 512 -10.17 -6.96 24.53
CA TYR A 512 -11.20 -6.01 24.16
C TYR A 512 -12.61 -6.50 24.43
N ASP A 513 -12.89 -7.79 24.66
CA ASP A 513 -14.26 -8.23 24.97
C ASP A 513 -14.59 -8.01 26.44
N ARG A 514 -13.65 -8.34 27.32
CA ARG A 514 -13.82 -8.26 28.77
C ARG A 514 -13.52 -6.88 29.33
N ASP A 515 -12.45 -6.27 28.87
CA ASP A 515 -11.93 -5.01 29.35
C ASP A 515 -12.01 -3.95 28.24
N MET A 516 -11.91 -2.69 28.63
CA MET A 516 -11.84 -1.61 27.65
C MET A 516 -10.95 -0.50 28.16
N THR A 517 -10.02 -0.07 27.32
CA THR A 517 -9.25 1.16 27.50
C THR A 517 -9.47 2.01 26.25
N LEU A 518 -10.05 3.19 26.45
CA LEU A 518 -10.18 4.22 25.43
C LEU A 518 -9.11 5.30 25.65
N VAL A 519 -8.52 5.74 24.55
CA VAL A 519 -7.63 6.90 24.53
C VAL A 519 -8.32 8.05 23.80
N ALA A 520 -8.17 9.27 24.31
CA ALA A 520 -8.53 10.48 23.60
C ALA A 520 -7.26 11.14 23.08
N THR A 521 -7.24 11.41 21.78
CA THR A 521 -6.06 11.94 21.11
C THR A 521 -6.37 13.22 20.36
N ILE A 522 -5.32 14.02 20.17
CA ILE A 522 -5.32 15.21 19.32
C ILE A 522 -4.31 15.03 18.20
N ARG A 523 -4.49 15.80 17.13
CA ARG A 523 -3.55 15.82 16.01
C ARG A 523 -2.57 16.97 16.17
N LYS A 524 -1.27 16.68 16.11
CA LYS A 524 -0.19 17.67 16.04
C LYS A 524 0.61 17.45 14.76
N GLY A 525 0.25 18.16 13.70
CA GLY A 525 0.81 17.93 12.37
C GLY A 525 0.47 16.53 11.84
N ALA A 526 1.49 15.71 11.58
CA ALA A 526 1.31 14.34 11.09
C ALA A 526 1.10 13.30 12.20
N THR A 527 1.32 13.66 13.47
CA THR A 527 1.26 12.72 14.58
C THR A 527 -0.03 12.86 15.39
N GLU A 528 -0.48 11.71 15.88
CA GLU A 528 -1.50 11.58 16.92
C GLU A 528 -0.81 11.64 18.29
N ILE A 529 -1.40 12.34 19.26
CA ILE A 529 -0.91 12.43 20.63
C ILE A 529 -2.04 12.08 21.59
N ILE A 530 -1.82 11.08 22.45
CA ILE A 530 -2.73 10.74 23.55
C ILE A 530 -2.67 11.82 24.64
N ILE A 531 -3.82 12.39 24.98
CA ILE A 531 -3.95 13.43 26.02
C ILE A 531 -4.82 13.01 27.20
N ALA A 532 -5.55 11.91 27.07
CA ALA A 532 -6.33 11.30 28.13
C ALA A 532 -6.52 9.81 27.84
N TRP A 533 -6.73 9.02 28.89
CA TRP A 533 -7.27 7.68 28.74
C TRP A 533 -8.26 7.36 29.86
N ALA A 534 -9.17 6.45 29.54
CA ALA A 534 -10.16 5.93 30.45
C ALA A 534 -10.26 4.42 30.26
N SER A 535 -10.37 3.68 31.34
CA SER A 535 -10.46 2.23 31.29
C SER A 535 -11.54 1.69 32.21
N TYR A 536 -12.12 0.55 31.87
CA TYR A 536 -12.75 -0.33 32.84
C TYR A 536 -12.16 -1.74 32.75
N ASN A 537 -12.09 -2.44 33.88
CA ASN A 537 -11.73 -3.86 33.94
C ASN A 537 -12.88 -4.65 34.59
N LEU A 538 -13.33 -5.73 33.94
CA LEU A 538 -14.48 -6.50 34.41
C LEU A 538 -14.09 -7.48 35.53
N ASP A 539 -14.72 -7.35 36.69
CA ASP A 539 -14.64 -8.37 37.73
C ASP A 539 -15.66 -9.47 37.45
N ALA A 540 -15.16 -10.64 37.06
CA ALA A 540 -15.98 -11.80 36.74
C ALA A 540 -16.81 -12.34 37.92
N ARG A 541 -16.51 -11.94 39.17
CA ARG A 541 -17.26 -12.39 40.36
C ARG A 541 -18.48 -11.51 40.63
N THR A 542 -18.36 -10.21 40.41
CA THR A 542 -19.42 -9.24 40.71
C THR A 542 -20.19 -8.80 39.48
N GLU A 543 -19.63 -9.03 38.28
CA GLU A 543 -20.12 -8.54 36.98
C GLU A 543 -20.14 -7.01 36.86
N PHE A 544 -19.55 -6.31 37.84
CA PHE A 544 -19.25 -4.90 37.77
C PHE A 544 -17.85 -4.68 37.19
N ALA A 545 -17.65 -3.53 36.55
CA ALA A 545 -16.34 -3.17 36.02
C ALA A 545 -15.75 -1.97 36.79
N GLU A 546 -14.49 -2.10 37.21
CA GLU A 546 -13.77 -1.03 37.89
C GLU A 546 -13.32 0.02 36.86
N ALA A 547 -13.86 1.23 36.94
CA ALA A 547 -13.61 2.30 35.99
C ALA A 547 -12.61 3.33 36.52
N ALA A 548 -11.69 3.79 35.67
CA ALA A 548 -10.66 4.75 36.05
C ALA A 548 -10.18 5.63 34.88
N PHE A 549 -9.75 6.86 35.20
CA PHE A 549 -9.60 7.95 34.22
C PHE A 549 -8.38 8.82 34.50
N VAL A 550 -7.72 9.28 33.45
CA VAL A 550 -6.70 10.33 33.54
C VAL A 550 -6.80 11.28 32.36
N VAL A 551 -6.62 12.57 32.62
CA VAL A 551 -6.58 13.65 31.62
C VAL A 551 -5.38 14.53 31.94
N ALA A 552 -4.53 14.80 30.95
CA ALA A 552 -3.40 15.70 31.09
C ALA A 552 -3.83 17.06 31.65
N ASP A 553 -3.08 17.60 32.60
CA ASP A 553 -3.45 18.77 33.40
C ASP A 553 -3.85 19.97 32.53
N VAL A 554 -3.13 20.22 31.43
CA VAL A 554 -3.40 21.33 30.49
C VAL A 554 -4.72 21.19 29.69
N TYR A 555 -5.29 19.99 29.64
CA TYR A 555 -6.56 19.68 28.97
C TYR A 555 -7.70 19.41 29.96
N GLN A 556 -7.45 19.50 31.27
CA GLN A 556 -8.50 19.38 32.27
C GLN A 556 -9.52 20.53 32.17
N ASN A 557 -10.71 20.33 32.75
CA ASN A 557 -11.83 21.29 32.73
C ASN A 557 -12.41 21.60 31.33
N ARG A 558 -12.03 20.86 30.28
CA ARG A 558 -12.61 20.96 28.93
C ARG A 558 -13.70 19.92 28.63
N GLY A 559 -14.08 19.12 29.63
CA GLY A 559 -15.12 18.09 29.51
C GLY A 559 -14.66 16.74 28.95
N ILE A 560 -13.36 16.55 28.71
CA ILE A 560 -12.79 15.31 28.13
C ILE A 560 -13.13 14.08 28.98
N GLY A 561 -12.97 14.16 30.30
CA GLY A 561 -13.31 13.05 31.20
C GLY A 561 -14.79 12.64 31.09
N THR A 562 -15.70 13.61 30.97
CA THR A 562 -17.14 13.36 30.76
C THR A 562 -17.42 12.70 29.39
N ILE A 563 -16.73 13.15 28.34
CA ILE A 563 -16.84 12.54 27.00
C ILE A 563 -16.41 11.07 27.06
N LEU A 564 -15.26 10.78 27.68
CA LEU A 564 -14.76 9.41 27.86
C LEU A 564 -15.69 8.56 28.73
N MET A 565 -16.22 9.12 29.83
CA MET A 565 -17.17 8.43 30.71
C MET A 565 -18.41 7.97 29.93
N ARG A 566 -19.04 8.87 29.18
CA ARG A 566 -20.22 8.55 28.37
C ARG A 566 -19.92 7.48 27.33
N ARG A 567 -18.74 7.54 26.70
CA ARG A 567 -18.34 6.56 25.70
C ARG A 567 -18.08 5.19 26.31
N LEU A 568 -17.41 5.12 27.46
CA LEU A 568 -17.23 3.86 28.20
C LEU A 568 -18.56 3.29 28.69
N THR A 569 -19.46 4.11 29.23
CA THR A 569 -20.81 3.66 29.61
C THR A 569 -21.53 3.02 28.42
N ALA A 570 -21.57 3.69 27.27
CA ALA A 570 -22.24 3.15 26.08
C ALA A 570 -21.65 1.80 25.61
N ILE A 571 -20.33 1.63 25.72
CA ILE A 571 -19.67 0.35 25.41
C ILE A 571 -20.07 -0.72 26.43
N ALA A 572 -20.07 -0.38 27.71
CA ALA A 572 -20.43 -1.30 28.78
C ALA A 572 -21.90 -1.71 28.74
N GLU A 573 -22.82 -0.78 28.43
CA GLU A 573 -24.25 -1.04 28.16
C GLU A 573 -24.41 -2.01 26.99
N ALA A 574 -23.76 -1.74 25.86
CA ALA A 574 -23.82 -2.60 24.68
C ALA A 574 -23.28 -4.02 24.94
N ARG A 575 -22.47 -4.19 25.98
CA ARG A 575 -21.92 -5.46 26.45
C ARG A 575 -22.65 -6.06 27.65
N GLN A 576 -23.73 -5.42 28.09
CA GLN A 576 -24.54 -5.88 29.21
C GLN A 576 -23.74 -6.04 30.51
N ILE A 577 -22.75 -5.18 30.73
CA ILE A 577 -22.04 -5.09 32.02
C ILE A 577 -23.03 -4.57 33.07
N ARG A 578 -23.00 -5.13 34.29
CA ARG A 578 -24.00 -4.84 35.33
C ARG A 578 -23.92 -3.42 35.90
N GLY A 579 -22.73 -2.82 35.85
CA GLY A 579 -22.49 -1.47 36.36
C GLY A 579 -21.01 -1.18 36.52
N PHE A 580 -20.71 0.03 36.98
CA PHE A 580 -19.35 0.43 37.32
C PHE A 580 -19.12 0.50 38.82
N THR A 581 -17.92 0.11 39.24
CA THR A 581 -17.34 0.48 40.53
C THR A 581 -16.19 1.45 40.30
N ALA A 582 -15.91 2.30 41.28
CA ALA A 582 -14.72 3.14 41.26
C ALA A 582 -14.34 3.59 42.66
N THR A 583 -13.04 3.71 42.89
CA THR A 583 -12.51 4.39 44.08
C THR A 583 -12.10 5.81 43.69
N VAL A 584 -12.47 6.80 44.51
CA VAL A 584 -12.14 8.22 44.26
C VAL A 584 -11.67 8.87 45.56
N LEU A 585 -10.52 9.55 45.56
CA LEU A 585 -10.08 10.34 46.72
C LEU A 585 -11.09 11.44 47.05
N VAL A 586 -11.37 11.66 48.34
CA VAL A 586 -12.24 12.77 48.81
C VAL A 586 -11.71 14.13 48.34
N SER A 587 -10.39 14.26 48.19
CA SER A 587 -9.70 15.44 47.66
C SER A 587 -9.88 15.65 46.14
N ASN A 588 -10.54 14.73 45.42
CA ASN A 588 -10.78 14.83 43.98
C ASN A 588 -12.27 15.02 43.63
N PRO A 589 -12.89 16.17 43.97
CA PRO A 589 -14.29 16.45 43.64
C PRO A 589 -14.54 16.62 42.13
N ARG A 590 -13.47 16.75 41.32
CA ARG A 590 -13.58 16.80 39.85
C ARG A 590 -13.92 15.42 39.31
N MET A 591 -13.28 14.36 39.80
CA MET A 591 -13.55 12.99 39.35
C MET A 591 -14.93 12.50 39.75
N LEU A 592 -15.42 12.87 40.94
CA LEU A 592 -16.82 12.61 41.35
C LEU A 592 -17.81 13.20 40.33
N ARG A 593 -17.58 14.45 39.89
CA ARG A 593 -18.41 15.09 38.86
C ARG A 593 -18.34 14.41 37.49
N VAL A 594 -17.23 13.72 37.16
CA VAL A 594 -17.14 12.93 35.93
C VAL A 594 -18.02 11.69 36.04
N PHE A 595 -17.94 10.96 37.15
CA PHE A 595 -18.81 9.79 37.39
C PHE A 595 -20.29 10.19 37.42
N GLU A 596 -20.66 11.34 37.99
CA GLU A 596 -22.03 11.90 37.95
C GLU A 596 -22.60 12.09 36.55
N LYS A 597 -21.76 12.08 35.52
CA LYS A 597 -22.17 12.17 34.11
C LYS A 597 -22.22 10.83 33.40
N CYS A 598 -22.17 9.72 34.12
CA CYS A 598 -22.36 8.37 33.59
C CYS A 598 -23.81 8.09 33.14
N GLY A 599 -24.79 8.88 33.60
CA GLY A 599 -26.20 8.71 33.25
C GLY A 599 -26.99 7.77 34.17
N TYR A 600 -26.39 7.32 35.27
CA TYR A 600 -27.00 6.42 36.26
C TYR A 600 -26.86 6.99 37.68
N PRO A 601 -27.76 6.64 38.62
CA PRO A 601 -27.59 6.96 40.03
C PRO A 601 -26.30 6.38 40.60
N ILE A 602 -25.66 7.15 41.47
CA ILE A 602 -24.38 6.77 42.08
C ILE A 602 -24.62 6.54 43.57
N GLN A 603 -24.33 5.33 44.02
CA GLN A 603 -24.21 5.01 45.43
C GLN A 603 -22.78 5.35 45.87
N ARG A 604 -22.66 6.08 46.98
CA ARG A 604 -21.36 6.55 47.51
C ARG A 604 -21.24 6.14 48.96
N GLU A 605 -20.20 5.38 49.26
CA GLU A 605 -19.79 5.08 50.62
C GLU A 605 -18.44 5.74 50.89
N ARG A 606 -18.31 6.40 52.04
CA ARG A 606 -17.04 7.04 52.43
C ARG A 606 -16.29 6.12 53.37
N GLU A 607 -15.08 5.76 52.97
CA GLU A 607 -14.15 4.99 53.80
C GLU A 607 -12.88 5.83 54.01
N GLY A 608 -12.77 6.50 55.17
CA GLY A 608 -11.65 7.40 55.46
C GLY A 608 -11.54 8.55 54.45
N ASP A 609 -10.46 8.54 53.66
CA ASP A 609 -10.10 9.56 52.67
C ASP A 609 -10.50 9.18 51.23
N ILE A 610 -11.23 8.08 51.04
CA ILE A 610 -11.77 7.65 49.75
C ILE A 610 -13.30 7.56 49.75
N TYR A 611 -13.88 7.70 48.56
CA TYR A 611 -15.24 7.30 48.24
C TYR A 611 -15.19 6.01 47.42
N LEU A 612 -15.93 4.99 47.86
CA LEU A 612 -16.29 3.83 47.07
C LEU A 612 -17.58 4.13 46.32
N LEU A 613 -17.54 4.08 45.00
CA LEU A 613 -18.66 4.32 44.12
C LEU A 613 -19.19 2.99 43.59
N SER A 614 -20.50 2.82 43.62
CA SER A 614 -21.23 1.76 42.93
C SER A 614 -22.30 2.38 42.03
N ILE A 615 -22.29 2.01 40.75
CA ILE A 615 -23.10 2.60 39.69
C ILE A 615 -23.79 1.46 38.92
N PRO A 616 -24.90 0.89 39.43
CA PRO A 616 -25.64 -0.16 38.73
C PRO A 616 -26.34 0.37 37.48
N PHE A 617 -26.37 -0.40 36.40
CA PHE A 617 -27.03 -0.06 35.13
C PHE A 617 -28.45 -0.62 35.05
N GLU A 618 -29.30 -0.32 36.02
CA GLU A 618 -30.70 -0.81 36.03
C GLU A 618 -31.63 0.16 35.28
N GLU A 619 -32.48 -0.32 34.35
CA GLU A 619 -33.44 0.50 33.59
C GLU A 619 -34.37 1.32 34.49
N SER A 620 -34.87 0.71 35.58
CA SER A 620 -35.72 1.35 36.59
C SER A 620 -35.06 2.58 37.23
N THR A 621 -33.72 2.61 37.29
CA THR A 621 -32.95 3.71 37.88
C THR A 621 -32.65 4.85 36.92
N ARG A 622 -32.66 4.60 35.60
CA ARG A 622 -32.42 5.62 34.56
C ARG A 622 -33.62 6.55 34.40
N GLU A 623 -34.83 6.00 34.35
CA GLU A 623 -36.08 6.77 34.28
C GLU A 623 -36.29 7.66 35.53
N LEU A 624 -35.98 7.14 36.72
CA LEU A 624 -36.00 7.90 37.98
C LEU A 624 -34.91 9.00 38.05
N TRP A 625 -33.77 8.81 37.39
CA TRP A 625 -32.71 9.82 37.32
C TRP A 625 -33.06 10.94 36.33
N GLU A 626 -33.54 10.60 35.13
CA GLU A 626 -33.99 11.57 34.12
C GLU A 626 -35.15 12.43 34.63
N ALA A 627 -36.09 11.85 35.39
CA ALA A 627 -37.20 12.56 36.02
C ALA A 627 -36.77 13.54 37.14
N ASN A 628 -35.62 13.30 37.78
CA ASN A 628 -35.08 14.16 38.83
C ASN A 628 -34.06 15.19 38.31
N ALA A 629 -33.44 14.97 37.15
CA ALA A 629 -32.49 15.89 36.52
C ALA A 629 -33.16 17.03 35.72
N THR A 630 -34.48 16.96 35.50
CA THR A 630 -35.32 18.00 34.87
C THR A 630 -36.06 18.90 35.87
N ARG A 631 -35.83 18.70 37.18
CA ARG A 631 -36.16 19.66 38.25
C ARG A 631 -34.92 20.40 38.68
#